data_AF-A0A7K0A9B0-F1
#
_entry.id   AF-A0A7K0A9B0-F1
#
_cell.length_a   1.000
_cell.length_b   1.000
_cell.length_c   1.000
_cell.angle_alpha   90.00
_cell.angle_beta   90.00
_cell.angle_gamma   90.00
#
_symmetry.space_group_name_H-M   'P 1'
#
loop_
_entity.id
_entity.type
_entity.pdbx_description
1 polymer ?
#
loop_
_entity_poly.entity_id
_entity_poly.type
_entity_poly.pdbx_seq_one_letter_code
_entity_poly.pdbx_strand_id
1 'polypeptide(L)' 'RSTWDALKPFSTGGVYINFAGFDNDAERHSLLGRNQERLDRIRRDYDPDGLFEAAALRP' A
#
# COMPACT_ATOMS: atom_id res chain seq x y z
N ARG A 1 -19.68 -2.89 0.10
CA ARG A 1 -19.13 -1.70 -0.59
C ARG A 1 -19.93 -0.42 -0.30
N SER A 2 -21.28 -0.42 -0.31
CA SER A 2 -22.09 0.79 -0.04
C SER A 2 -21.69 1.60 1.21
N THR A 3 -21.40 0.95 2.34
CA THR A 3 -20.95 1.64 3.56
C THR A 3 -19.57 2.28 3.40
N TRP A 4 -18.65 1.61 2.70
CA TRP A 4 -17.30 2.12 2.42
C TRP A 4 -17.37 3.35 1.51
N ASP A 5 -18.14 3.25 0.43
CA ASP A 5 -18.33 4.34 -0.54
C ASP A 5 -19.01 5.55 0.10
N ALA A 6 -19.99 5.32 0.99
CA ALA A 6 -20.67 6.38 1.73
C ALA A 6 -19.75 7.10 2.74
N LEU A 7 -18.77 6.40 3.31
CA LEU A 7 -17.83 6.96 4.29
C LEU A 7 -16.60 7.60 3.63
N LYS A 8 -16.25 7.20 2.40
CA LYS A 8 -15.05 7.66 1.68
C LYS A 8 -14.89 9.20 1.65
N PRO A 9 -15.92 10.02 1.38
CA PRO A 9 -15.80 11.49 1.36
C PRO A 9 -15.44 12.12 2.71
N PHE A 10 -15.70 11.41 3.82
CA PHE A 10 -15.39 11.86 5.17
C PHE A 10 -14.07 11.27 5.70
N SER A 11 -13.38 10.47 4.90
CA SER A 11 -12.12 9.83 5.25
C SER A 11 -10.92 10.60 4.71
N THR A 12 -9.71 10.21 5.13
CA THR A 12 -8.46 10.71 4.56
C THR A 12 -8.11 10.09 3.20
N GLY A 13 -8.91 9.12 2.73
CA GLY A 13 -8.64 8.35 1.52
C GLY A 13 -7.52 7.30 1.65
N GLY A 14 -6.89 7.19 2.82
CA GLY A 14 -5.88 6.17 3.09
C GLY A 14 -6.49 4.85 3.57
N VAL A 15 -5.79 3.76 3.31
CA VAL A 15 -6.14 2.40 3.78
C VAL A 15 -5.00 1.87 4.64
N TYR A 16 -5.34 1.21 5.75
CA TYR A 16 -4.35 0.50 6.55
C TYR A 16 -3.82 -0.69 5.75
N ILE A 17 -2.49 -0.79 5.59
CA ILE A 17 -1.89 -1.75 4.65
C ILE A 17 -2.28 -3.20 4.93
N ASN A 18 -2.39 -3.61 6.20
CA ASN A 18 -2.81 -4.97 6.56
C ASN A 18 -4.28 -5.28 6.23
N PHE A 19 -5.05 -4.27 5.78
CA PHE A 19 -6.41 -4.41 5.27
C PHE A 19 -6.51 -4.06 3.78
N ALA A 20 -5.41 -3.72 3.10
CA ALA A 20 -5.43 -3.32 1.70
C ALA A 20 -5.84 -4.46 0.76
N GLY A 21 -5.58 -5.72 1.12
CA GLY A 21 -6.11 -6.89 0.38
C GLY A 21 -7.64 -7.02 0.36
N PHE A 22 -8.37 -6.22 1.16
CA PHE A 22 -9.84 -6.14 1.11
C PHE A 22 -10.35 -5.04 0.17
N ASP A 23 -9.47 -4.16 -0.32
CA ASP A 23 -9.76 -3.12 -1.28
C ASP A 23 -9.08 -3.44 -2.62
N ASN A 24 -9.84 -4.00 -3.56
CA ASN A 24 -9.33 -4.37 -4.89
C ASN A 24 -8.90 -3.17 -5.75
N ASP A 25 -9.25 -1.95 -5.35
CA ASP A 25 -9.08 -0.73 -6.17
C ASP A 25 -8.03 0.25 -5.61
N ALA A 26 -7.42 -0.06 -4.45
CA ALA A 26 -6.36 0.76 -3.88
C ALA A 26 -5.03 0.49 -4.59
N GLU A 27 -4.64 1.37 -5.53
CA GLU A 27 -3.29 1.33 -6.11
C GLU A 27 -2.23 1.46 -5.01
N ARG A 28 -1.22 0.58 -5.02
CA ARG A 28 -0.19 0.54 -3.96
C ARG A 28 0.55 1.85 -3.75
N HIS A 29 0.71 2.63 -4.82
CA HIS A 29 1.29 3.97 -4.74
C HIS A 29 0.46 4.92 -3.88
N SER A 30 -0.86 4.74 -3.82
CA SER A 30 -1.73 5.54 -2.94
C SER A 30 -1.58 5.16 -1.47
N LEU A 31 -1.24 3.90 -1.16
CA LEU A 31 -1.14 3.38 0.22
C LEU A 31 0.08 3.93 0.96
N LEU A 32 1.23 3.96 0.29
CA LEU A 32 2.50 4.34 0.91
C LEU A 32 2.77 5.85 0.82
N GLY A 33 2.13 6.54 -0.13
CA GLY A 33 2.21 7.99 -0.30
C GLY A 33 3.65 8.49 -0.33
N ARG A 34 3.95 9.56 0.41
CA ARG A 34 5.29 10.18 0.48
C ARG A 34 6.40 9.24 0.99
N ASN A 35 6.04 8.12 1.63
CA ASN A 35 7.03 7.19 2.18
C ASN A 35 7.54 6.19 1.13
N GLN A 36 6.90 6.11 -0.05
CA GLN A 36 7.27 5.17 -1.12
C GLN A 36 8.76 5.29 -1.47
N GLU A 37 9.23 6.50 -1.78
CA GLU A 37 10.62 6.75 -2.19
C GLU A 37 11.64 6.30 -1.12
N ARG A 38 11.29 6.47 0.16
CA ARG A 38 12.15 6.04 1.27
C ARG A 38 12.18 4.52 1.36
N LEU A 39 11.04 3.86 1.20
CA LEU A 39 10.95 2.40 1.23
C LEU A 39 11.67 1.77 0.04
N ASP A 40 11.59 2.37 -1.15
CA ASP A 40 12.34 1.90 -2.33
C ASP A 40 13.85 2.03 -2.14
N ARG A 41 14.32 3.07 -1.44
CA ARG A 41 15.73 3.19 -1.06
C ARG A 41 16.14 2.09 -0.08
N ILE A 42 15.39 1.91 1.00
CA ILE A 42 15.64 0.85 1.99
C ILE A 42 15.65 -0.52 1.30
N ARG A 43 14.70 -0.79 0.41
CA ARG A 43 14.63 -2.06 -0.31
C ARG A 43 15.88 -2.31 -1.15
N ARG A 44 16.39 -1.31 -1.85
CA ARG A 44 17.64 -1.42 -2.63
C ARG A 44 18.85 -1.70 -1.74
N ASP A 45 18.88 -1.16 -0.52
CA ASP A 45 19.99 -1.34 0.41
C ASP A 45 19.97 -2.73 1.09
N TYR A 46 18.77 -3.29 1.34
CA TYR A 46 18.60 -4.49 2.18
C TYR A 46 18.05 -5.74 1.45
N ASP A 47 17.43 -5.57 0.28
CA ASP A 47 16.90 -6.66 -0.57
C ASP A 47 17.23 -6.39 -2.06
N PRO A 48 18.51 -6.18 -2.43
CA PRO A 48 18.90 -5.83 -3.80
C PRO A 48 18.57 -6.92 -4.82
N ASP A 49 18.61 -8.19 -4.40
CA ASP A 49 18.36 -9.35 -5.25
C ASP A 49 16.88 -9.78 -5.25
N GLY A 50 16.02 -9.09 -4.50
CA GLY A 50 14.58 -9.32 -4.50
C GLY A 50 14.13 -10.64 -3.85
N LEU A 51 14.84 -11.13 -2.83
CA LEU A 51 14.48 -12.33 -2.07
C LEU A 51 13.05 -12.26 -1.52
N PHE A 52 12.57 -11.05 -1.19
CA PHE A 52 11.23 -10.83 -0.63
C PHE A 52 10.23 -10.19 -1.61
N GLU A 53 10.51 -10.17 -2.92
CA GLU A 53 9.63 -9.55 -3.93
C GLU A 53 8.19 -10.07 -3.85
N ALA A 54 8.01 -11.39 -3.73
CA ALA A 54 6.68 -11.99 -3.65
C ALA A 54 5.87 -11.52 -2.44
N ALA A 55 6.53 -11.22 -1.32
CA ALA A 55 5.90 -10.70 -0.11
C ALA A 55 5.60 -9.20 -0.26
N ALA A 56 6.55 -8.41 -0.78
CA ALA A 56 6.33 -6.99 -1.09
C ALA A 56 5.21 -6.79 -2.13
N LEU A 57 4.98 -7.81 -2.97
CA LEU A 57 3.92 -7.81 -3.96
C LEU A 57 2.52 -8.20 -3.42
N ARG A 58 2.34 -8.41 -2.12
CA ARG A 58 1.04 -8.73 -1.53
C ARG A 58 0.80 -7.84 -0.32
N PRO A 59 0.07 -6.73 -0.47
CA PRO A 59 -0.32 -5.92 0.68
C PRO A 59 -1.37 -6.65 1.54
#